data_AF-A0A834Z347-F1
#
_entry.id   AF-A0A834Z347-F1
#
_cell.length_a   1.000
_cell.length_b   1.000
_cell.length_c   1.000
_cell.angle_alpha   90.00
_cell.angle_beta   90.00
_cell.angle_gamma   90.00
#
_symmetry.space_group_name_H-M   'P 1'
#
loop_
_entity.id
_entity.type
_entity.pdbx_description
1 polymer ?
#
loop_
_entity_poly.entity_id
_entity_poly.type
_entity_poly.pdbx_seq_one_letter_code
_entity_poly.pdbx_strand_id
1 'polypeptide(L)'
;MLLSRSGSSLYVLTIFTYPHSYKNSVNMCSSRPLGTVRPPLFSTISFAVIFFVILFAGSVFSNLSIYSFAFRTKRYDPDFLSHKIHQRFQSTSSPLPLLSVKEEIEDADIKDQNPLIPPFNVTEEERIAWFRKKLPEFEIFQSTGLTRQFSGRAKKFFGSGCEVRFFMTWISPARSFHRRELFALETLFKAHPHGCLMILSGTLDSRHGNHILKPLRDHGFRVLAVTPDLSFLLESTPAEAWLDEMKKGNKDPGEIPLAQNLSNLLRLAALYKYGGIYLDTDFVVLKKLSGLRNSIGAQSIDIETGNWTRLNNAVLVFEKNHPLLFKFIEEFSLTFDGNKWGHNGPYLVSRVVARVGRRPGYNFTVLPPMAFYPADWNRISGFFHRPKNPANSKWVKAKLLQLSGDTYGVHLWNKQSSRLRIEEGSIIGSLISDHCVLCEQIYSS
;
A
#
# COMPACT_ATOMS: atom_id res chain seq x y z
N MET A 1 -7.22 -9.38 80.69
CA MET A 1 -6.39 -8.22 80.28
C MET A 1 -7.11 -7.54 79.11
N LEU A 2 -8.02 -6.59 79.35
CA LEU A 2 -7.80 -5.17 79.63
C LEU A 2 -7.26 -4.37 78.43
N LEU A 3 -8.19 -3.61 77.82
CA LEU A 3 -8.18 -2.15 77.63
C LEU A 3 -7.04 -1.45 76.84
N SER A 4 -7.44 -0.85 75.72
CA SER A 4 -7.56 0.62 75.48
C SER A 4 -6.32 1.55 75.40
N ARG A 5 -6.32 2.34 74.29
CA ARG A 5 -5.94 3.79 74.11
C ARG A 5 -4.45 4.13 74.27
N SER A 6 -3.86 5.19 73.70
CA SER A 6 -4.19 6.48 73.03
C SER A 6 -2.85 7.01 72.44
N GLY A 7 -2.70 8.05 71.60
CA GLY A 7 -3.50 9.19 71.12
C GLY A 7 -2.81 9.79 69.86
N SER A 8 -3.49 10.51 68.96
CA SER A 8 -4.08 11.87 69.05
C SER A 8 -3.13 12.99 68.59
N SER A 9 -3.39 13.59 67.42
CA SER A 9 -3.60 15.05 67.20
C SER A 9 -3.95 15.29 65.72
N LEU A 10 -5.21 15.55 65.32
CA LEU A 10 -5.93 16.84 65.23
C LEU A 10 -5.30 17.89 64.30
N TYR A 11 -5.99 18.29 63.22
CA TYR A 11 -6.86 19.47 63.17
C TYR A 11 -7.88 19.37 62.02
N VAL A 12 -9.11 19.77 62.33
CA VAL A 12 -10.32 19.92 61.50
C VAL A 12 -10.85 21.34 61.73
N LEU A 13 -11.49 21.96 60.74
CA LEU A 13 -12.71 22.80 60.82
C LEU A 13 -12.85 23.61 59.50
N THR A 14 -14.00 23.94 58.90
CA THR A 14 -15.42 23.60 59.09
C THR A 14 -16.23 24.16 57.89
N ILE A 15 -17.35 23.48 57.64
CA ILE A 15 -18.51 23.69 56.74
C ILE A 15 -19.27 25.01 56.99
N PHE A 16 -20.01 25.53 56.01
CA PHE A 16 -21.43 25.96 56.18
C PHE A 16 -22.17 26.13 54.83
N THR A 17 -23.47 25.85 54.88
CA THR A 17 -24.47 25.56 53.82
C THR A 17 -25.50 26.70 53.61
N TYR A 18 -25.95 26.94 52.34
CA TYR A 18 -27.29 27.30 51.74
C TYR A 18 -28.36 28.16 52.50
N PRO A 19 -29.52 28.65 51.91
CA PRO A 19 -30.04 28.83 50.52
C PRO A 19 -30.86 30.16 50.25
N HIS A 20 -31.59 30.21 49.10
CA HIS A 20 -32.72 31.09 48.63
C HIS A 20 -32.38 32.13 47.51
N SER A 21 -33.27 32.62 46.61
CA SER A 21 -34.50 32.17 45.89
C SER A 21 -35.00 33.37 45.03
N TYR A 22 -35.51 33.12 43.80
CA TYR A 22 -36.38 33.94 42.90
C TYR A 22 -36.13 35.45 42.61
N LYS A 23 -36.08 35.82 41.31
CA LYS A 23 -37.14 36.60 40.60
C LYS A 23 -36.85 36.85 39.10
N ASN A 24 -37.93 36.75 38.33
CA ASN A 24 -38.07 37.12 36.90
C ASN A 24 -38.10 38.64 36.68
N SER A 25 -37.65 39.08 35.50
CA SER A 25 -38.30 40.17 34.75
C SER A 25 -37.97 40.13 33.25
N VAL A 26 -39.04 40.14 32.47
CA VAL A 26 -39.13 40.23 31.01
C VAL A 26 -39.05 41.71 30.59
N ASN A 27 -38.44 42.05 29.45
CA ASN A 27 -38.93 43.13 28.60
C ASN A 27 -38.39 43.07 27.15
N MET A 28 -39.14 43.72 26.27
CA MET A 28 -39.48 43.36 24.90
C MET A 28 -38.82 44.29 23.85
N CYS A 29 -38.61 43.74 22.64
CA CYS A 29 -38.40 44.32 21.28
C CYS A 29 -38.20 45.83 21.03
N SER A 30 -37.22 46.16 20.16
CA SER A 30 -37.44 47.02 18.96
C SER A 30 -36.32 46.85 17.91
N SER A 31 -36.55 47.34 16.68
CA SER A 31 -36.07 46.80 15.40
C SER A 31 -35.37 47.81 14.45
N ARG A 32 -34.32 47.32 13.73
CA ARG A 32 -33.74 47.72 12.39
C ARG A 32 -32.92 49.03 12.25
N PRO A 33 -32.06 49.21 11.19
CA PRO A 33 -31.71 48.33 10.04
C PRO A 33 -30.18 48.12 9.78
N LEU A 34 -29.88 47.17 8.88
CA LEU A 34 -28.55 46.80 8.38
C LEU A 34 -27.88 47.89 7.51
N GLY A 35 -26.60 48.18 7.79
CA GLY A 35 -25.65 48.83 6.89
C GLY A 35 -24.70 47.81 6.25
N THR A 36 -24.38 48.03 4.98
CA THR A 36 -23.50 47.23 4.12
C THR A 36 -22.04 47.23 4.60
N VAL A 37 -21.43 46.05 4.76
CA VAL A 37 -19.99 45.90 5.10
C VAL A 37 -19.25 45.21 3.94
N ARG A 38 -18.25 45.91 3.37
CA ARG A 38 -17.25 45.36 2.43
C ARG A 38 -16.25 44.45 3.17
N PRO A 39 -15.70 43.39 2.53
CA PRO A 39 -14.72 42.52 3.20
C PRO A 39 -13.33 43.18 3.28
N PRO A 40 -12.51 42.86 4.31
CA PRO A 40 -11.24 43.54 4.54
C PRO A 40 -10.09 42.92 3.71
N LEU A 41 -9.30 43.79 3.09
CA LEU A 41 -8.07 43.53 2.32
C LEU A 41 -6.88 42.95 3.15
N PHE A 42 -7.09 42.58 4.42
CA PHE A 42 -6.02 42.17 5.32
C PHE A 42 -5.70 40.67 5.31
N SER A 43 -6.46 39.84 4.60
CA SER A 43 -6.20 38.39 4.52
C SER A 43 -5.12 38.04 3.47
N THR A 44 -5.08 38.74 2.34
CA THR A 44 -4.21 38.38 1.20
C THR A 44 -2.73 38.73 1.44
N ILE A 45 -2.44 39.77 2.23
CA ILE A 45 -1.06 40.19 2.54
C ILE A 45 -0.38 39.16 3.47
N SER A 46 -1.12 38.51 4.38
CA SER A 46 -0.57 37.51 5.29
C SER A 46 -0.14 36.23 4.55
N PHE A 47 -0.93 35.78 3.57
CA PHE A 47 -0.59 34.61 2.74
C PHE A 47 0.61 34.85 1.81
N ALA A 48 0.75 36.06 1.26
CA ALA A 48 1.88 36.38 0.39
C ALA A 48 3.21 36.37 1.15
N VAL A 49 3.24 36.88 2.39
CA VAL A 49 4.45 36.87 3.23
C VAL A 49 4.82 35.44 3.64
N ILE A 50 3.85 34.61 4.02
CA ILE A 50 4.09 33.19 4.35
C ILE A 50 4.63 32.43 3.13
N PHE A 51 4.08 32.68 1.94
CA PHE A 51 4.55 32.06 0.70
C PHE A 51 5.99 32.47 0.34
N PHE A 52 6.33 33.75 0.51
CA PHE A 52 7.71 34.24 0.29
C PHE A 52 8.70 33.66 1.32
N VAL A 53 8.33 33.52 2.58
CA VAL A 53 9.17 32.89 3.61
C VAL A 53 9.42 31.40 3.30
N ILE A 54 8.41 30.68 2.81
CA ILE A 54 8.56 29.26 2.41
C ILE A 54 9.47 29.12 1.19
N LEU A 55 9.33 30.00 0.19
CA LEU A 55 10.19 30.01 -0.99
C LEU A 55 11.65 30.37 -0.66
N PHE A 56 11.85 31.33 0.25
CA PHE A 56 13.19 31.77 0.65
C PHE A 56 13.88 30.75 1.56
N ALA A 57 13.13 30.07 2.45
CA ALA A 57 13.65 28.93 3.20
C ALA A 57 14.08 27.80 2.23
N GLY A 58 13.23 27.45 1.26
CA GLY A 58 13.53 26.42 0.26
C GLY A 58 14.79 26.69 -0.58
N SER A 59 15.08 27.96 -0.91
CA SER A 59 16.27 28.33 -1.68
C SER A 59 17.55 28.33 -0.84
N VAL A 60 17.48 28.75 0.43
CA VAL A 60 18.62 28.70 1.37
C VAL A 60 18.98 27.25 1.74
N PHE A 61 17.99 26.37 1.94
CA PHE A 61 18.23 24.93 2.19
C PHE A 61 18.80 24.20 0.97
N SER A 62 18.43 24.62 -0.24
CA SER A 62 18.97 24.04 -1.48
C SER A 62 20.48 24.33 -1.63
N ASN A 63 20.94 25.53 -1.25
CA ASN A 63 22.35 25.90 -1.31
C ASN A 63 23.20 25.29 -0.20
N LEU A 64 22.67 25.07 1.02
CA LEU A 64 23.44 24.40 2.09
C LEU A 64 23.65 22.90 1.83
N SER A 65 22.71 22.21 1.18
CA SER A 65 22.87 20.76 0.90
C SER A 65 23.98 20.46 -0.11
N ILE A 66 24.39 21.45 -0.90
CA ILE A 66 25.46 21.32 -1.90
C ILE A 66 26.85 21.37 -1.24
N TYR A 67 26.98 21.93 -0.03
CA TYR A 67 28.27 22.13 0.65
C TYR A 67 28.61 21.08 1.72
N SER A 68 27.65 20.29 2.21
CA SER A 68 27.87 19.39 3.36
C SER A 68 28.22 17.93 3.03
N PHE A 69 28.49 17.58 1.76
CA PHE A 69 28.95 16.23 1.40
C PHE A 69 30.25 16.23 0.59
N ALA A 70 31.23 16.98 1.10
CA ALA A 70 32.62 16.88 0.67
C ALA A 70 33.41 15.93 1.61
N PHE A 71 33.95 14.86 1.02
CA PHE A 71 35.02 13.95 1.49
C PHE A 71 34.75 12.86 2.55
N ARG A 72 34.83 11.60 2.09
CA ARG A 72 35.96 10.69 2.41
C ARG A 72 36.05 9.56 1.37
N THR A 73 36.90 9.76 0.37
CA THR A 73 37.33 8.73 -0.58
C THR A 73 38.38 7.83 0.08
N LYS A 74 38.07 6.56 0.31
CA LYS A 74 39.09 5.51 0.41
C LYS A 74 39.28 4.93 -0.99
N ARG A 75 40.49 5.13 -1.52
CA ARG A 75 40.97 4.53 -2.79
C ARG A 75 40.91 3.00 -2.69
N TYR A 76 40.29 2.39 -3.68
CA TYR A 76 40.52 1.01 -4.06
C TYR A 76 40.86 1.01 -5.55
N ASP A 77 41.98 0.39 -5.87
CA ASP A 77 42.56 0.23 -7.20
C ASP A 77 41.93 -1.01 -7.88
N PRO A 78 41.52 -0.95 -9.16
CA PRO A 78 41.33 -2.16 -9.93
C PRO A 78 42.10 -2.11 -11.25
N ASP A 79 43.31 -2.69 -11.23
CA ASP A 79 43.86 -3.38 -12.39
C ASP A 79 43.12 -4.71 -12.55
N PHE A 80 42.29 -4.87 -13.59
CA PHE A 80 42.37 -6.06 -14.44
C PHE A 80 41.60 -5.92 -15.76
N LEU A 81 42.22 -6.49 -16.78
CA LEU A 81 41.98 -6.37 -18.21
C LEU A 81 40.59 -6.76 -18.71
N SER A 82 40.16 -5.97 -19.70
CA SER A 82 39.21 -6.28 -20.77
C SER A 82 39.60 -7.55 -21.56
N HIS A 83 38.63 -8.45 -21.76
CA HIS A 83 38.54 -9.21 -23.00
C HIS A 83 37.09 -9.25 -23.51
N LYS A 84 36.84 -8.42 -24.52
CA LYS A 84 35.70 -8.54 -25.44
C LYS A 84 35.90 -9.77 -26.32
N ILE A 85 34.88 -10.62 -26.42
CA ILE A 85 34.68 -11.51 -27.57
C ILE A 85 33.37 -11.10 -28.24
N HIS A 86 33.50 -10.57 -29.46
CA HIS A 86 32.39 -10.41 -30.39
C HIS A 86 32.04 -11.76 -30.98
N GLN A 87 30.83 -12.25 -30.74
CA GLN A 87 30.19 -13.23 -31.63
C GLN A 87 28.95 -12.62 -32.26
N ARG A 88 29.03 -12.51 -33.58
CA ARG A 88 28.04 -11.98 -34.52
C ARG A 88 27.10 -13.13 -34.86
N PHE A 89 25.88 -13.13 -34.32
CA PHE A 89 24.82 -14.01 -34.81
C PHE A 89 23.99 -13.27 -35.85
N GLN A 90 23.97 -13.82 -37.06
CA GLN A 90 23.13 -13.38 -38.17
C GLN A 90 21.67 -13.75 -37.88
N SER A 91 20.78 -12.77 -37.89
CA SER A 91 19.34 -12.97 -37.82
C SER A 91 18.79 -13.17 -39.24
N THR A 92 18.31 -14.38 -39.54
CA THR A 92 17.42 -14.61 -40.69
C THR A 92 16.00 -14.32 -40.24
N SER A 93 15.49 -13.14 -40.60
CA SER A 93 14.12 -12.71 -40.38
C SER A 93 13.20 -13.25 -41.47
N SER A 94 12.15 -13.94 -41.07
CA SER A 94 10.93 -14.09 -41.87
C SER A 94 9.76 -13.57 -41.03
N PRO A 95 9.03 -12.53 -41.47
CA PRO A 95 7.96 -11.94 -40.69
C PRO A 95 6.70 -12.81 -40.79
N LEU A 96 6.26 -13.37 -39.66
CA LEU A 96 4.90 -13.89 -39.53
C LEU A 96 3.92 -12.70 -39.35
N PRO A 97 2.73 -12.74 -39.95
CA PRO A 97 1.86 -11.57 -40.02
C PRO A 97 1.32 -11.18 -38.64
N LEU A 98 1.36 -9.87 -38.42
CA LEU A 98 0.81 -9.14 -37.29
C LEU A 98 -0.69 -9.43 -37.15
N LEU A 99 -1.05 -10.32 -36.21
CA LEU A 99 -2.43 -10.49 -35.77
C LEU A 99 -2.80 -9.25 -34.94
N SER A 100 -3.27 -8.23 -35.64
CA SER A 100 -4.15 -7.20 -35.11
C SER A 100 -5.39 -7.91 -34.56
N VAL A 101 -5.34 -8.37 -33.31
CA VAL A 101 -6.52 -8.80 -32.56
C VAL A 101 -7.32 -7.55 -32.21
N LYS A 102 -8.04 -7.07 -33.22
CA LYS A 102 -9.29 -6.34 -33.03
C LYS A 102 -10.39 -7.40 -33.02
N GLU A 103 -10.38 -8.27 -32.02
CA GLU A 103 -11.56 -9.08 -31.71
C GLU A 103 -12.45 -8.20 -30.83
N GLU A 104 -13.47 -7.64 -31.49
CA GLU A 104 -14.76 -7.40 -30.86
C GLU A 104 -15.26 -8.75 -30.35
N ILE A 105 -14.81 -9.14 -29.15
CA ILE A 105 -15.54 -10.12 -28.37
C ILE A 105 -16.80 -9.38 -27.96
N GLU A 106 -17.94 -9.80 -28.50
CA GLU A 106 -19.26 -9.40 -27.99
C GLU A 106 -19.25 -9.62 -26.47
N ASP A 107 -19.12 -8.52 -25.73
CA ASP A 107 -19.18 -8.44 -24.28
C ASP A 107 -20.64 -8.69 -23.84
N ALA A 108 -21.10 -9.92 -24.05
CA ALA A 108 -22.31 -10.40 -23.45
C ALA A 108 -22.03 -10.69 -21.96
N ASP A 109 -22.39 -9.70 -21.15
CA ASP A 109 -22.82 -9.84 -19.75
C ASP A 109 -21.74 -10.12 -18.69
N ILE A 110 -20.67 -9.31 -18.67
CA ILE A 110 -19.92 -9.09 -17.43
C ILE A 110 -20.48 -7.82 -16.78
N LYS A 111 -21.34 -7.98 -15.77
CA LYS A 111 -21.68 -6.88 -14.86
C LYS A 111 -20.38 -6.40 -14.22
N ASP A 112 -19.88 -5.28 -14.73
CA ASP A 112 -18.75 -4.56 -14.15
C ASP A 112 -19.03 -4.35 -12.66
N GLN A 113 -18.20 -4.96 -11.80
CA GLN A 113 -18.08 -4.51 -10.42
C GLN A 113 -17.43 -3.12 -10.47
N ASN A 114 -18.26 -2.10 -10.66
CA ASN A 114 -17.84 -0.73 -10.52
C ASN A 114 -17.31 -0.58 -9.09
N PRO A 115 -16.15 0.04 -8.84
CA PRO A 115 -15.69 0.26 -7.49
C PRO A 115 -16.83 0.96 -6.75
N LEU A 116 -17.33 0.37 -5.66
CA LEU A 116 -18.32 1.04 -4.82
C LEU A 116 -17.65 2.28 -4.25
N ILE A 117 -17.88 3.41 -4.91
CA ILE A 117 -17.41 4.72 -4.47
C ILE A 117 -18.41 5.18 -3.40
N PRO A 118 -18.02 5.21 -2.12
CA PRO A 118 -18.90 5.69 -1.08
C PRO A 118 -19.23 7.17 -1.30
N PRO A 119 -20.44 7.62 -0.94
CA PRO A 119 -20.79 9.03 -0.96
C PRO A 119 -19.87 9.82 -0.02
N PHE A 120 -19.46 11.00 -0.47
CA PHE A 120 -18.65 11.95 0.31
C PHE A 120 -19.55 12.95 1.04
N ASN A 121 -19.08 13.46 2.20
CA ASN A 121 -19.76 14.50 2.98
C ASN A 121 -21.20 14.14 3.42
N VAL A 122 -21.45 12.86 3.68
CA VAL A 122 -22.72 12.36 4.26
C VAL A 122 -22.48 11.89 5.70
N THR A 123 -23.55 11.79 6.49
CA THR A 123 -23.44 11.24 7.86
C THR A 123 -23.11 9.75 7.83
N GLU A 124 -22.68 9.21 8.98
CA GLU A 124 -22.42 7.78 9.12
C GLU A 124 -23.70 6.95 8.85
N GLU A 125 -24.85 7.40 9.34
CA GLU A 125 -26.14 6.74 9.18
C GLU A 125 -26.56 6.71 7.70
N GLU A 126 -26.39 7.83 6.99
CA GLU A 126 -26.68 7.93 5.55
C GLU A 126 -25.77 7.00 4.74
N ARG A 127 -24.47 6.94 5.09
CA ARG A 127 -23.51 6.06 4.43
C ARG A 127 -23.80 4.60 4.70
N ILE A 128 -24.20 4.24 5.92
CA ILE A 128 -24.64 2.89 6.27
C ILE A 128 -25.91 2.51 5.47
N ALA A 129 -26.89 3.41 5.37
CA ALA A 129 -28.11 3.17 4.60
C ALA A 129 -27.80 2.97 3.10
N TRP A 130 -26.93 3.81 2.54
CA TRP A 130 -26.41 3.64 1.18
C TRP A 130 -25.70 2.29 1.03
N PHE A 131 -24.84 1.94 1.99
CA PHE A 131 -24.05 0.72 1.93
C PHE A 131 -24.93 -0.53 1.97
N ARG A 132 -25.96 -0.56 2.83
CA ARG A 132 -26.95 -1.65 2.86
C ARG A 132 -27.64 -1.84 1.51
N LYS A 133 -27.98 -0.75 0.81
CA LYS A 133 -28.57 -0.81 -0.53
C LYS A 133 -27.59 -1.35 -1.59
N LYS A 134 -26.30 -1.05 -1.43
CA LYS A 134 -25.22 -1.44 -2.35
C LYS A 134 -24.58 -2.79 -2.06
N LEU A 135 -24.79 -3.35 -0.87
CA LEU A 135 -24.22 -4.62 -0.43
C LEU A 135 -24.45 -5.77 -1.43
N PRO A 136 -25.63 -5.94 -2.06
CA PRO A 136 -25.85 -7.01 -3.05
C PRO A 136 -24.98 -6.88 -4.31
N GLU A 137 -24.48 -5.68 -4.62
CA GLU A 137 -23.57 -5.45 -5.76
C GLU A 137 -22.11 -5.84 -5.43
N PHE A 138 -21.79 -6.09 -4.14
CA PHE A 138 -20.45 -6.42 -3.68
C PHE A 138 -20.23 -7.94 -3.60
N GLU A 139 -20.06 -8.58 -4.76
CA GLU A 139 -20.00 -10.04 -4.86
C GLU A 139 -18.86 -10.68 -4.03
N ILE A 140 -17.80 -9.92 -3.70
CA ILE A 140 -16.70 -10.43 -2.86
C ILE A 140 -17.14 -10.84 -1.44
N PHE A 141 -18.30 -10.38 -0.97
CA PHE A 141 -18.91 -10.83 0.29
C PHE A 141 -19.81 -12.05 0.13
N GLN A 142 -20.15 -12.42 -1.10
CA GLN A 142 -21.06 -13.52 -1.40
C GLN A 142 -20.31 -14.85 -1.47
N SER A 143 -20.95 -15.93 -1.01
CA SER A 143 -20.44 -17.28 -1.20
C SER A 143 -20.87 -17.81 -2.56
N THR A 144 -19.94 -17.80 -3.52
CA THR A 144 -20.15 -18.30 -4.89
C THR A 144 -19.59 -19.72 -5.06
N GLY A 145 -19.83 -20.33 -6.23
CA GLY A 145 -19.18 -21.59 -6.58
C GLY A 145 -17.65 -21.49 -6.58
N LEU A 146 -17.10 -20.34 -7.00
CA LEU A 146 -15.66 -20.09 -7.04
C LEU A 146 -15.07 -19.92 -5.63
N THR A 147 -15.75 -19.19 -4.73
CA THR A 147 -15.26 -19.03 -3.35
C THR A 147 -15.22 -20.36 -2.62
N ARG A 148 -16.24 -21.23 -2.77
CA ARG A 148 -16.25 -22.56 -2.15
C ARG A 148 -15.10 -23.47 -2.62
N GLN A 149 -14.55 -23.21 -3.80
CA GLN A 149 -13.40 -23.94 -4.34
C GLN A 149 -12.05 -23.34 -3.93
N PHE A 150 -12.03 -22.19 -3.25
CA PHE A 150 -10.83 -21.42 -2.89
C PHE A 150 -9.76 -22.29 -2.22
N SER A 151 -10.12 -22.94 -1.10
CA SER A 151 -9.18 -23.72 -0.28
C SER A 151 -8.61 -24.92 -1.04
N GLY A 152 -9.45 -25.62 -1.81
CA GLY A 152 -9.05 -26.73 -2.66
C GLY A 152 -8.10 -26.31 -3.78
N ARG A 153 -8.41 -25.21 -4.48
CA ARG A 153 -7.55 -24.63 -5.52
C ARG A 153 -6.22 -24.15 -4.95
N ALA A 154 -6.23 -23.50 -3.79
CA ALA A 154 -5.02 -23.07 -3.12
C ALA A 154 -4.12 -24.24 -2.71
N LYS A 155 -4.71 -25.28 -2.11
CA LYS A 155 -4.00 -26.52 -1.75
C LYS A 155 -3.39 -27.20 -2.97
N LYS A 156 -4.16 -27.33 -4.07
CA LYS A 156 -3.67 -27.90 -5.33
C LYS A 156 -2.52 -27.08 -5.91
N PHE A 157 -2.67 -25.76 -5.94
CA PHE A 157 -1.69 -24.86 -6.54
C PHE A 157 -0.37 -24.83 -5.78
N PHE A 158 -0.39 -24.84 -4.45
CA PHE A 158 0.84 -24.85 -3.64
C PHE A 158 1.40 -26.26 -3.36
N GLY A 159 0.60 -27.30 -3.57
CA GLY A 159 0.97 -28.69 -3.28
C GLY A 159 1.98 -29.30 -4.25
N SER A 160 2.10 -28.77 -5.47
CA SER A 160 3.02 -29.29 -6.50
C SER A 160 4.43 -28.67 -6.45
N GLY A 161 4.91 -28.30 -5.26
CA GLY A 161 6.25 -27.72 -5.03
C GLY A 161 6.35 -26.24 -5.39
N CYS A 162 6.61 -25.38 -4.40
CA CYS A 162 6.84 -23.95 -4.59
C CYS A 162 8.05 -23.53 -3.77
N GLU A 163 9.06 -22.93 -4.41
CA GLU A 163 10.25 -22.41 -3.68
C GLU A 163 9.82 -21.34 -2.67
N VAL A 164 9.00 -20.40 -3.14
CA VAL A 164 8.42 -19.33 -2.35
C VAL A 164 6.96 -19.14 -2.76
N ARG A 165 6.09 -18.91 -1.78
CA ARG A 165 4.69 -18.55 -1.99
C ARG A 165 4.55 -17.04 -1.99
N PHE A 166 4.06 -16.50 -3.09
CA PHE A 166 3.74 -15.08 -3.26
C PHE A 166 2.23 -14.87 -3.29
N PHE A 167 1.80 -13.76 -2.70
CA PHE A 167 0.42 -13.30 -2.72
C PHE A 167 0.37 -11.87 -3.23
N MET A 168 -0.60 -11.60 -4.09
CA MET A 168 -1.01 -10.26 -4.49
C MET A 168 -2.54 -10.16 -4.33
N THR A 169 -3.07 -8.95 -4.27
CA THR A 169 -4.53 -8.73 -4.27
C THR A 169 -4.92 -7.85 -5.45
N TRP A 170 -6.03 -8.20 -6.13
CA TRP A 170 -6.58 -7.37 -7.20
C TRP A 170 -8.11 -7.42 -7.16
N ILE A 171 -8.73 -6.35 -6.67
CA ILE A 171 -10.19 -6.26 -6.53
C ILE A 171 -10.80 -5.37 -7.63
N SER A 172 -9.97 -4.64 -8.38
CA SER A 172 -10.40 -3.83 -9.53
C SER A 172 -10.86 -4.70 -10.71
N PRO A 173 -11.59 -4.14 -11.69
CA PRO A 173 -11.95 -4.85 -12.92
C PRO A 173 -10.73 -5.44 -13.64
N ALA A 174 -10.87 -6.63 -14.20
CA ALA A 174 -9.76 -7.31 -14.89
C ALA A 174 -9.23 -6.50 -16.09
N ARG A 175 -10.10 -5.78 -16.80
CA ARG A 175 -9.72 -4.88 -17.91
C ARG A 175 -8.77 -3.75 -17.50
N SER A 176 -8.69 -3.43 -16.21
CA SER A 176 -7.77 -2.41 -15.68
C SER A 176 -6.41 -2.96 -15.26
N PHE A 177 -6.20 -4.28 -15.39
CA PHE A 177 -4.92 -4.92 -15.13
C PHE A 177 -4.06 -4.80 -16.39
N HIS A 178 -3.21 -3.78 -16.44
CA HIS A 178 -2.51 -3.38 -17.65
C HIS A 178 -1.05 -3.86 -17.67
N ARG A 179 -0.27 -3.36 -18.64
CA ARG A 179 1.15 -3.67 -18.80
C ARG A 179 2.00 -3.34 -17.56
N ARG A 180 1.61 -2.37 -16.73
CA ARG A 180 2.37 -2.03 -15.51
C ARG A 180 2.28 -3.10 -14.45
N GLU A 181 1.08 -3.60 -14.21
CA GLU A 181 0.85 -4.69 -13.28
C GLU A 181 1.51 -5.96 -13.81
N LEU A 182 1.36 -6.27 -15.11
CA LEU A 182 2.08 -7.39 -15.73
C LEU A 182 3.60 -7.27 -15.58
N PHE A 183 4.17 -6.07 -15.76
CA PHE A 183 5.59 -5.85 -15.54
C PHE A 183 6.02 -6.17 -14.10
N ALA A 184 5.22 -5.82 -13.09
CA ALA A 184 5.50 -6.20 -11.70
C ALA A 184 5.57 -7.74 -11.55
N LEU A 185 4.64 -8.47 -12.18
CA LEU A 185 4.65 -9.93 -12.20
C LEU A 185 5.89 -10.49 -12.90
N GLU A 186 6.29 -9.91 -14.03
CA GLU A 186 7.50 -10.31 -14.76
C GLU A 186 8.76 -10.14 -13.92
N THR A 187 8.89 -9.00 -13.21
CA THR A 187 10.04 -8.76 -12.33
C THR A 187 10.10 -9.75 -11.17
N LEU A 188 8.93 -10.13 -10.62
CA LEU A 188 8.83 -11.18 -9.62
C LEU A 188 9.36 -12.50 -10.17
N PHE A 189 8.88 -12.93 -11.34
CA PHE A 189 9.27 -14.20 -11.93
C PHE A 189 10.69 -14.22 -12.48
N LYS A 190 11.24 -13.06 -12.86
CA LYS A 190 12.67 -12.92 -13.16
C LYS A 190 13.53 -13.20 -11.92
N ALA A 191 13.13 -12.69 -10.76
CA ALA A 191 13.85 -12.92 -9.50
C ALA A 191 13.58 -14.33 -8.92
N HIS A 192 12.37 -14.86 -9.14
CA HIS A 192 11.90 -16.16 -8.61
C HIS A 192 11.26 -17.01 -9.71
N PRO A 193 12.03 -17.59 -10.64
CA PRO A 193 11.49 -18.44 -11.72
C PRO A 193 10.69 -19.66 -11.23
N HIS A 194 10.97 -20.15 -10.02
CA HIS A 194 10.29 -21.28 -9.38
C HIS A 194 9.35 -20.86 -8.23
N GLY A 195 9.09 -19.57 -8.10
CA GLY A 195 8.09 -19.03 -7.19
C GLY A 195 6.66 -19.33 -7.65
N CYS A 196 5.72 -19.34 -6.71
CA CYS A 196 4.30 -19.50 -6.99
C CYS A 196 3.55 -18.25 -6.59
N LEU A 197 2.96 -17.54 -7.56
CA LEU A 197 2.15 -16.35 -7.32
C LEU A 197 0.66 -16.70 -7.32
N MET A 198 0.00 -16.43 -6.20
CA MET A 198 -1.45 -16.44 -6.10
C MET A 198 -1.98 -15.01 -6.03
N ILE A 199 -2.84 -14.64 -6.98
CA ILE A 199 -3.52 -13.34 -6.99
C ILE A 199 -4.93 -13.53 -6.44
N LEU A 200 -5.19 -12.96 -5.26
CA LEU A 200 -6.52 -12.96 -4.65
C LEU A 200 -7.39 -11.96 -5.39
N SER A 201 -8.22 -12.46 -6.30
CA SER A 201 -8.99 -11.65 -7.23
C SER A 201 -10.18 -12.43 -7.78
N GLY A 202 -11.39 -11.91 -7.57
CA GLY A 202 -12.58 -12.45 -8.25
C GLY A 202 -12.64 -12.06 -9.72
N THR A 203 -12.19 -10.85 -10.06
CA THR A 203 -12.25 -10.33 -11.43
C THR A 203 -11.24 -11.01 -12.36
N LEU A 204 -10.02 -11.31 -11.88
CA LEU A 204 -9.02 -12.07 -12.64
C LEU A 204 -9.27 -13.58 -12.64
N ASP A 205 -10.09 -14.09 -11.72
CA ASP A 205 -10.55 -15.49 -11.72
C ASP A 205 -11.70 -15.69 -12.73
N SER A 206 -11.45 -15.31 -13.98
CA SER A 206 -12.40 -15.26 -15.08
C SER A 206 -11.74 -15.69 -16.39
N ARG A 207 -12.52 -15.85 -17.47
CA ARG A 207 -11.97 -16.12 -18.81
C ARG A 207 -11.01 -15.02 -19.27
N HIS A 208 -11.40 -13.75 -19.08
CA HIS A 208 -10.58 -12.60 -19.45
C HIS A 208 -9.30 -12.53 -18.60
N GLY A 209 -9.39 -12.69 -17.27
CA GLY A 209 -8.20 -12.76 -16.42
C GLY A 209 -7.28 -13.93 -16.75
N ASN A 210 -7.85 -15.07 -17.16
CA ASN A 210 -7.06 -16.18 -17.68
C ASN A 210 -6.32 -15.83 -18.97
N HIS A 211 -6.92 -15.04 -19.87
CA HIS A 211 -6.23 -14.56 -21.06
C HIS A 211 -5.06 -13.62 -20.69
N ILE A 212 -5.30 -12.65 -19.78
CA ILE A 212 -4.27 -11.72 -19.28
C ILE A 212 -3.05 -12.47 -18.71
N LEU A 213 -3.28 -13.52 -17.92
CA LEU A 213 -2.21 -14.27 -17.25
C LEU A 213 -1.64 -15.41 -18.11
N LYS A 214 -2.22 -15.70 -19.29
CA LYS A 214 -1.79 -16.79 -20.17
C LYS A 214 -0.33 -16.66 -20.61
N PRO A 215 0.17 -15.49 -21.05
CA PRO A 215 1.56 -15.36 -21.49
C PRO A 215 2.57 -15.79 -20.42
N LEU A 216 2.36 -15.44 -19.15
CA LEU A 216 3.23 -15.87 -18.05
C LEU A 216 3.21 -17.39 -17.86
N ARG A 217 2.03 -18.02 -17.90
CA ARG A 217 1.89 -19.48 -17.76
C ARG A 217 2.47 -20.24 -18.94
N ASP A 218 2.33 -19.73 -20.15
CA ASP A 218 2.92 -20.31 -21.35
C ASP A 218 4.45 -20.33 -21.28
N HIS A 219 5.05 -19.37 -20.56
CA HIS A 219 6.49 -19.32 -20.25
C HIS A 219 6.89 -20.20 -19.04
N GLY A 220 5.98 -21.03 -18.55
CA GLY A 220 6.24 -21.96 -17.44
C GLY A 220 6.13 -21.31 -16.05
N PHE A 221 5.79 -20.02 -15.94
CA PHE A 221 5.61 -19.38 -14.64
C PHE A 221 4.33 -19.82 -13.95
N ARG A 222 4.42 -19.96 -12.63
CA ARG A 222 3.32 -20.43 -11.79
C ARG A 222 2.55 -19.25 -11.23
N VAL A 223 1.55 -18.81 -11.97
CA VAL A 223 0.60 -17.77 -11.55
C VAL A 223 -0.84 -18.28 -11.59
N LEU A 224 -1.60 -17.99 -10.54
CA LEU A 224 -3.01 -18.33 -10.43
C LEU A 224 -3.79 -17.14 -9.84
N ALA A 225 -4.78 -16.64 -10.56
CA ALA A 225 -5.83 -15.81 -9.98
C ALA A 225 -6.92 -16.71 -9.39
N VAL A 226 -7.43 -16.34 -8.23
CA VAL A 226 -8.42 -17.14 -7.50
C VAL A 226 -9.31 -16.22 -6.66
N THR A 227 -10.63 -16.42 -6.77
CA THR A 227 -11.63 -15.68 -5.99
C THR A 227 -11.50 -16.02 -4.50
N PRO A 228 -11.18 -15.05 -3.63
CA PRO A 228 -10.92 -15.32 -2.22
C PRO A 228 -12.21 -15.72 -1.48
N ASP A 229 -12.13 -16.75 -0.64
CA ASP A 229 -13.16 -17.03 0.37
C ASP A 229 -12.82 -16.28 1.66
N LEU A 230 -13.49 -15.15 1.88
CA LEU A 230 -13.24 -14.30 3.05
C LEU A 230 -13.55 -15.00 4.37
N SER A 231 -14.62 -15.80 4.42
CA SER A 231 -15.00 -16.52 5.63
C SER A 231 -13.93 -17.56 5.99
N PHE A 232 -13.43 -18.30 5.00
CA PHE A 232 -12.33 -19.25 5.22
C PHE A 232 -11.01 -18.57 5.59
N LEU A 233 -10.68 -17.44 4.94
CA LEU A 233 -9.42 -16.72 5.18
C LEU A 233 -9.37 -16.05 6.56
N LEU A 234 -10.52 -15.55 7.04
CA LEU A 234 -10.63 -14.88 8.33
C LEU A 234 -11.00 -15.83 9.47
N GLU A 235 -11.25 -17.09 9.16
CA GLU A 235 -11.59 -18.12 10.14
C GLU A 235 -10.60 -18.15 11.32
N SER A 236 -11.12 -18.20 12.55
CA SER A 236 -10.36 -18.17 13.80
C SER A 236 -9.49 -16.91 13.97
N THR A 237 -9.95 -15.77 13.45
CA THR A 237 -9.33 -14.46 13.65
C THR A 237 -10.35 -13.42 14.16
N PRO A 238 -9.91 -12.35 14.84
CA PRO A 238 -10.82 -11.30 15.31
C PRO A 238 -11.56 -10.56 14.19
N ALA A 239 -11.14 -10.72 12.92
CA ALA A 239 -11.79 -10.11 11.78
C ALA A 239 -13.03 -10.87 11.29
N GLU A 240 -13.36 -12.04 11.84
CA GLU A 240 -14.66 -12.70 11.59
C GLU A 240 -15.82 -11.78 12.00
N ALA A 241 -15.79 -11.25 13.22
CA ALA A 241 -16.81 -10.35 13.72
C ALA A 241 -16.91 -9.07 12.88
N TRP A 242 -15.78 -8.53 12.43
CA TRP A 242 -15.77 -7.38 11.52
C TRP A 242 -16.43 -7.73 10.18
N LEU A 243 -16.11 -8.89 9.59
CA LEU A 243 -16.71 -9.33 8.34
C LEU A 243 -18.23 -9.51 8.48
N ASP A 244 -18.69 -10.07 9.59
CA ASP A 244 -20.11 -10.27 9.85
C ASP A 244 -20.86 -8.94 9.96
N GLU A 245 -20.31 -7.95 10.66
CA GLU A 245 -20.94 -6.63 10.75
C GLU A 245 -20.93 -5.88 9.41
N MET A 246 -19.89 -6.06 8.59
CA MET A 246 -19.87 -5.55 7.22
C MET A 246 -20.92 -6.24 6.34
N LYS A 247 -21.07 -7.57 6.43
CA LYS A 247 -22.07 -8.35 5.69
C LYS A 247 -23.51 -8.08 6.13
N LYS A 248 -23.73 -7.66 7.37
CA LYS A 248 -25.05 -7.18 7.83
C LYS A 248 -25.31 -5.72 7.43
N GLY A 249 -24.29 -5.03 6.90
CA GLY A 249 -24.34 -3.59 6.65
C GLY A 249 -24.56 -2.79 7.93
N ASN A 250 -24.05 -3.25 9.07
CA ASN A 250 -24.14 -2.56 10.37
C ASN A 250 -22.91 -1.70 10.66
N LYS A 251 -21.83 -1.92 9.91
CA LYS A 251 -20.60 -1.17 10.05
C LYS A 251 -20.45 -0.20 8.89
N ASP A 252 -20.07 1.03 9.21
CA ASP A 252 -19.78 2.05 8.22
C ASP A 252 -18.56 1.64 7.36
N PRO A 253 -18.68 1.55 6.02
CA PRO A 253 -17.54 1.28 5.14
C PRO A 253 -16.56 2.45 5.04
N GLY A 254 -16.99 3.66 5.42
CA GLY A 254 -16.25 4.92 5.32
C GLY A 254 -16.10 5.46 3.89
N GLU A 255 -15.38 6.57 3.75
CA GLU A 255 -15.18 7.30 2.48
C GLU A 255 -14.09 6.74 1.56
N ILE A 256 -13.16 5.94 2.10
CA ILE A 256 -12.15 5.25 1.31
C ILE A 256 -12.76 4.00 0.68
N PRO A 257 -12.56 3.73 -0.63
CA PRO A 257 -13.14 2.58 -1.30
C PRO A 257 -12.92 1.28 -0.51
N LEU A 258 -14.01 0.56 -0.23
CA LEU A 258 -13.97 -0.64 0.60
C LEU A 258 -13.02 -1.71 0.06
N ALA A 259 -12.90 -1.82 -1.27
CA ALA A 259 -11.92 -2.69 -1.92
C ALA A 259 -10.48 -2.40 -1.48
N GLN A 260 -10.09 -1.14 -1.29
CA GLN A 260 -8.75 -0.78 -0.81
C GLN A 260 -8.54 -1.25 0.63
N ASN A 261 -9.54 -1.08 1.49
CA ASN A 261 -9.47 -1.57 2.87
C ASN A 261 -9.49 -3.10 2.95
N LEU A 262 -10.28 -3.75 2.09
CA LEU A 262 -10.33 -5.21 2.01
C LEU A 262 -9.01 -5.80 1.51
N SER A 263 -8.31 -5.14 0.57
CA SER A 263 -6.95 -5.51 0.19
C SER A 263 -5.96 -5.43 1.37
N ASN A 264 -6.10 -4.44 2.26
CA ASN A 264 -5.30 -4.33 3.48
C ASN A 264 -5.56 -5.49 4.47
N LEU A 265 -6.78 -6.00 4.54
CA LEU A 265 -7.10 -7.16 5.37
C LEU A 265 -6.66 -8.48 4.71
N LEU A 266 -6.95 -8.66 3.43
CA LEU A 266 -6.65 -9.88 2.67
C LEU A 266 -5.15 -10.21 2.67
N ARG A 267 -4.28 -9.21 2.55
CA ARG A 267 -2.83 -9.42 2.62
C ARG A 267 -2.37 -10.00 3.95
N LEU A 268 -2.99 -9.56 5.06
CA LEU A 268 -2.69 -10.05 6.39
C LEU A 268 -3.25 -11.46 6.58
N ALA A 269 -4.50 -11.69 6.18
CA ALA A 269 -5.19 -12.97 6.29
C ALA A 269 -4.51 -14.07 5.47
N ALA A 270 -4.09 -13.76 4.23
CA ALA A 270 -3.39 -14.69 3.36
C ALA A 270 -2.06 -15.14 3.99
N LEU A 271 -1.26 -14.19 4.47
CA LEU A 271 -0.01 -14.51 5.16
C LEU A 271 -0.24 -15.25 6.47
N TYR A 272 -1.29 -14.93 7.22
CA TYR A 272 -1.59 -15.63 8.46
C TYR A 272 -1.95 -17.10 8.17
N LYS A 273 -2.79 -17.36 7.16
CA LYS A 273 -3.26 -18.71 6.81
C LYS A 273 -2.17 -19.56 6.11
N TYR A 274 -1.34 -18.96 5.27
CA TYR A 274 -0.43 -19.71 4.37
C TYR A 274 1.06 -19.43 4.58
N GLY A 275 1.43 -18.34 5.25
CA GLY A 275 2.78 -17.80 5.25
C GLY A 275 3.24 -17.35 3.86
N GLY A 276 4.49 -16.92 3.74
CA GLY A 276 5.10 -16.52 2.47
C GLY A 276 5.29 -15.02 2.37
N ILE A 277 5.12 -14.49 1.15
CA ILE A 277 5.42 -13.09 0.83
C ILE A 277 4.20 -12.44 0.19
N TYR A 278 3.73 -11.34 0.74
CA TYR A 278 2.76 -10.47 0.09
C TYR A 278 3.48 -9.32 -0.61
N LEU A 279 2.99 -8.97 -1.80
CA LEU A 279 3.41 -7.80 -2.57
C LEU A 279 2.16 -7.08 -3.10
N ASP A 280 2.18 -5.75 -3.13
CA ASP A 280 1.21 -4.99 -3.93
C ASP A 280 1.50 -5.19 -5.43
N THR A 281 0.47 -5.04 -6.28
CA THR A 281 0.56 -5.32 -7.73
C THR A 281 1.39 -4.29 -8.50
N ASP A 282 1.85 -3.24 -7.81
CA ASP A 282 2.72 -2.17 -8.30
C ASP A 282 4.10 -2.22 -7.64
N PHE A 283 4.51 -3.40 -7.18
CA PHE A 283 5.82 -3.64 -6.59
C PHE A 283 6.78 -4.27 -7.60
N VAL A 284 7.81 -3.54 -8.00
CA VAL A 284 8.87 -4.01 -8.91
C VAL A 284 9.93 -4.78 -8.12
N VAL A 285 10.09 -6.08 -8.38
CA VAL A 285 11.06 -6.93 -7.68
C VAL A 285 12.42 -6.86 -8.40
N LEU A 286 13.46 -6.45 -7.68
CA LEU A 286 14.81 -6.34 -8.22
C LEU A 286 15.72 -7.50 -7.78
N LYS A 287 15.43 -8.12 -6.64
CA LYS A 287 16.27 -9.19 -6.07
C LYS A 287 15.45 -10.30 -5.42
N LYS A 288 16.12 -11.44 -5.19
CA LYS A 288 15.55 -12.56 -4.45
C LYS A 288 15.14 -12.13 -3.04
N LEU A 289 13.89 -12.43 -2.70
CA LEU A 289 13.26 -12.19 -1.40
C LEU A 289 13.30 -13.44 -0.50
N SER A 290 13.74 -14.59 -1.02
CA SER A 290 13.71 -15.89 -0.33
C SER A 290 14.63 -15.97 0.90
N GLY A 291 15.61 -15.06 1.01
CA GLY A 291 16.45 -14.92 2.20
C GLY A 291 15.79 -14.17 3.36
N LEU A 292 14.63 -13.53 3.14
CA LEU A 292 13.94 -12.77 4.17
C LEU A 292 13.01 -13.66 4.98
N ARG A 293 12.89 -13.37 6.28
CA ARG A 293 11.95 -14.02 7.20
C ARG A 293 11.37 -12.99 8.17
N ASN A 294 10.08 -13.11 8.46
CA ASN A 294 9.36 -12.26 9.41
C ASN A 294 9.80 -10.78 9.31
N SER A 295 9.68 -10.21 8.12
CA SER A 295 10.23 -8.91 7.76
C SER A 295 9.16 -7.95 7.28
N ILE A 296 9.31 -6.69 7.67
CA ILE A 296 8.47 -5.56 7.25
C ILE A 296 9.37 -4.37 6.91
N GLY A 297 8.97 -3.57 5.93
CA GLY A 297 9.75 -2.39 5.52
C GLY A 297 9.36 -1.12 6.27
N ALA A 298 10.37 -0.34 6.65
CA ALA A 298 10.20 1.06 7.00
C ALA A 298 9.94 1.88 5.74
N GLN A 299 8.79 2.54 5.65
CA GLN A 299 8.52 3.52 4.58
C GLN A 299 9.35 4.79 4.78
N SER A 300 9.50 5.24 6.03
CA SER A 300 10.25 6.44 6.38
C SER A 300 10.96 6.27 7.72
N ILE A 301 12.02 7.05 7.89
CA ILE A 301 12.82 7.10 9.11
C ILE A 301 12.93 8.55 9.62
N ASP A 302 13.19 8.67 10.90
CA ASP A 302 13.68 9.91 11.51
C ASP A 302 15.18 10.04 11.21
N ILE A 303 15.59 11.20 10.68
CA ILE A 303 16.95 11.39 10.14
C ILE A 303 17.99 11.44 11.27
N GLU A 304 17.62 11.94 12.45
CA GLU A 304 18.54 12.11 13.58
C GLU A 304 18.76 10.78 14.31
N THR A 305 17.69 10.05 14.58
CA THR A 305 17.74 8.81 15.37
C THR A 305 17.92 7.56 14.52
N GLY A 306 17.65 7.63 13.22
CA GLY A 306 17.63 6.48 12.32
C GLY A 306 16.47 5.51 12.56
N ASN A 307 15.59 5.80 13.53
CA ASN A 307 14.43 4.97 13.83
C ASN A 307 13.37 5.12 12.74
N TRP A 308 12.64 4.05 12.45
CA TRP A 308 11.50 4.14 11.54
C TRP A 308 10.40 5.03 12.13
N THR A 309 9.77 5.84 11.29
CA THR A 309 8.62 6.69 11.64
C THR A 309 7.32 6.16 11.04
N ARG A 310 7.43 5.43 9.92
CA ARG A 310 6.31 4.73 9.28
C ARG A 310 6.79 3.38 8.77
N LEU A 311 5.99 2.36 9.04
CA LEU A 311 6.08 1.05 8.40
C LEU A 311 4.98 0.96 7.35
N ASN A 312 5.14 0.07 6.38
CA ASN A 312 4.17 -0.10 5.33
C ASN A 312 3.97 -1.60 5.03
N ASN A 313 2.76 -1.94 4.61
CA ASN A 313 2.29 -3.31 4.37
C ASN A 313 2.14 -3.64 2.88
N ALA A 314 2.72 -2.85 1.98
CA ALA A 314 2.82 -3.13 0.54
C ALA A 314 3.74 -4.32 0.25
N VAL A 315 4.67 -4.62 1.16
CA VAL A 315 5.43 -5.86 1.19
C VAL A 315 5.49 -6.39 2.61
N LEU A 316 5.20 -7.68 2.76
CA LEU A 316 5.23 -8.37 4.05
C LEU A 316 5.77 -9.77 3.83
N VAL A 317 6.75 -10.17 4.64
CA VAL A 317 7.35 -11.51 4.59
C VAL A 317 7.13 -12.16 5.93
N PHE A 318 6.27 -13.18 6.03
CA PHE A 318 5.97 -13.79 7.31
C PHE A 318 5.71 -15.28 7.20
N GLU A 319 6.13 -15.99 8.24
CA GLU A 319 5.76 -17.38 8.41
C GLU A 319 4.26 -17.52 8.73
N LYS A 320 3.71 -18.69 8.40
CA LYS A 320 2.31 -19.02 8.70
C LYS A 320 2.06 -18.88 10.21
N ASN A 321 0.87 -18.38 10.58
CA ASN A 321 0.42 -18.19 11.95
C ASN A 321 1.30 -17.24 12.80
N HIS A 322 2.13 -16.38 12.19
CA HIS A 322 2.98 -15.49 12.95
C HIS A 322 2.16 -14.57 13.88
N PRO A 323 2.46 -14.48 15.20
CA PRO A 323 1.63 -13.75 16.17
C PRO A 323 1.44 -12.26 15.83
N LEU A 324 2.43 -11.65 15.18
CA LEU A 324 2.33 -10.25 14.75
C LEU A 324 1.26 -10.05 13.67
N LEU A 325 1.06 -11.01 12.75
CA LEU A 325 -0.02 -10.95 11.76
C LEU A 325 -1.38 -11.01 12.44
N PHE A 326 -1.53 -11.87 13.45
CA PHE A 326 -2.76 -11.93 14.24
C PHE A 326 -3.05 -10.58 14.91
N LYS A 327 -2.03 -9.92 15.47
CA LYS A 327 -2.17 -8.57 16.04
C LYS A 327 -2.50 -7.50 15.01
N PHE A 328 -2.00 -7.61 13.78
CA PHE A 328 -2.43 -6.72 12.70
C PHE A 328 -3.92 -6.93 12.33
N ILE A 329 -4.37 -8.18 12.24
CA ILE A 329 -5.77 -8.52 11.94
C ILE A 329 -6.69 -8.06 13.08
N GLU A 330 -6.26 -8.23 14.34
CA GLU A 330 -6.95 -7.75 15.53
C GLU A 330 -7.11 -6.22 15.52
N GLU A 331 -6.01 -5.47 15.28
CA GLU A 331 -6.06 -4.01 15.17
C GLU A 331 -6.95 -3.54 14.02
N PHE A 332 -6.94 -4.25 12.87
CA PHE A 332 -7.83 -3.94 11.74
C PHE A 332 -9.29 -4.03 12.17
N SER A 333 -9.67 -5.14 12.81
CA SER A 333 -11.05 -5.39 13.23
C SER A 333 -11.54 -4.38 14.27
N LEU A 334 -10.73 -4.15 15.31
CA LEU A 334 -11.09 -3.31 16.45
C LEU A 334 -11.09 -1.82 16.14
N THR A 335 -10.17 -1.38 15.28
CA THR A 335 -9.94 0.06 15.03
C THR A 335 -10.28 0.47 13.61
N PHE A 336 -10.97 -0.38 12.84
CA PHE A 336 -11.35 -0.08 11.46
C PHE A 336 -11.94 1.33 11.33
N ASP A 337 -11.32 2.15 10.49
CA ASP A 337 -11.80 3.48 10.15
C ASP A 337 -11.67 3.65 8.64
N GLY A 338 -12.78 3.47 7.93
CA GLY A 338 -12.84 3.62 6.49
C GLY A 338 -12.74 5.06 6.01
N ASN A 339 -12.77 6.06 6.89
CA ASN A 339 -12.72 7.48 6.53
C ASN A 339 -11.28 8.02 6.47
N LYS A 340 -10.31 7.29 7.04
CA LYS A 340 -8.91 7.74 7.13
C LYS A 340 -8.00 6.95 6.20
N TRP A 341 -7.47 7.62 5.17
CA TRP A 341 -6.51 7.00 4.27
C TRP A 341 -5.26 6.51 5.02
N GLY A 342 -4.85 5.27 4.73
CA GLY A 342 -3.70 4.62 5.35
C GLY A 342 -3.95 4.08 6.77
N HIS A 343 -5.06 4.45 7.43
CA HIS A 343 -5.36 4.05 8.81
C HIS A 343 -5.39 2.54 9.01
N ASN A 344 -6.00 1.83 8.06
CA ASN A 344 -6.15 0.36 8.07
C ASN A 344 -4.96 -0.37 7.40
N GLY A 345 -3.91 0.35 6.99
CA GLY A 345 -2.77 -0.21 6.28
C GLY A 345 -1.44 0.21 6.92
N PRO A 346 -0.65 1.12 6.31
CA PRO A 346 0.64 1.55 6.86
C PRO A 346 0.57 2.06 8.31
N TYR A 347 -0.50 2.77 8.68
CA TYR A 347 -0.63 3.30 10.03
C TYR A 347 -0.95 2.21 11.05
N LEU A 348 -1.78 1.24 10.67
CA LEU A 348 -2.11 0.07 11.48
C LEU A 348 -0.85 -0.73 11.83
N VAL A 349 -0.04 -1.10 10.83
CA VAL A 349 1.14 -1.93 11.08
C VAL A 349 2.17 -1.17 11.93
N SER A 350 2.31 0.15 11.76
CA SER A 350 3.12 0.98 12.65
C SER A 350 2.61 1.00 14.09
N ARG A 351 1.31 1.20 14.32
CA ARG A 351 0.74 1.24 15.68
C ARG A 351 0.98 -0.07 16.42
N VAL A 352 0.76 -1.20 15.74
CA VAL A 352 0.93 -2.53 16.33
C VAL A 352 2.41 -2.80 16.62
N VAL A 353 3.32 -2.53 15.66
CA VAL A 353 4.76 -2.74 15.88
C VAL A 353 5.31 -1.85 17.00
N ALA A 354 4.89 -0.58 17.08
CA ALA A 354 5.26 0.30 18.18
C ALA A 354 4.78 -0.25 19.54
N ARG A 355 3.54 -0.76 19.59
CA ARG A 355 2.93 -1.29 20.83
C ARG A 355 3.58 -2.60 21.29
N VAL A 356 3.93 -3.48 20.35
CA VAL A 356 4.64 -4.73 20.63
C VAL A 356 6.08 -4.44 21.06
N GLY A 357 6.74 -3.45 20.44
CA GLY A 357 8.11 -3.06 20.77
C GLY A 357 9.06 -4.25 20.71
N ARG A 358 9.83 -4.46 21.78
CA ARG A 358 10.78 -5.59 21.92
C ARG A 358 10.22 -6.74 22.78
N ARG A 359 8.89 -6.84 22.93
CA ARG A 359 8.28 -7.92 23.71
C ARG A 359 8.65 -9.28 23.11
N PRO A 360 9.01 -10.28 23.94
CA PRO A 360 9.30 -11.63 23.45
C PRO A 360 8.08 -12.24 22.76
N GLY A 361 8.32 -13.16 21.81
CA GLY A 361 7.26 -13.88 21.08
C GLY A 361 6.83 -13.25 19.74
N TYR A 362 7.38 -12.10 19.36
CA TYR A 362 7.13 -11.44 18.07
C TYR A 362 8.47 -11.23 17.35
N ASN A 363 9.15 -12.30 16.93
CA ASN A 363 10.43 -12.16 16.25
C ASN A 363 10.24 -11.63 14.83
N PHE A 364 10.62 -10.38 14.57
CA PHE A 364 10.58 -9.79 13.22
C PHE A 364 11.72 -8.79 13.01
N THR A 365 12.01 -8.50 11.75
CA THR A 365 12.99 -7.50 11.32
C THR A 365 12.30 -6.34 10.61
N VAL A 366 12.67 -5.11 10.97
CA VAL A 366 12.34 -3.92 10.20
C VAL A 366 13.48 -3.62 9.23
N LEU A 367 13.21 -3.70 7.94
CA LEU A 367 14.17 -3.37 6.90
C LEU A 367 14.16 -1.86 6.60
N PRO A 368 15.30 -1.25 6.25
CA PRO A 368 15.38 0.19 5.99
C PRO A 368 14.60 0.59 4.73
N PRO A 369 14.26 1.88 4.54
CA PRO A 369 13.50 2.33 3.37
C PRO A 369 14.11 1.92 2.03
N MET A 370 15.44 1.92 1.91
CA MET A 370 16.12 1.51 0.67
C MET A 370 15.87 0.05 0.27
N ALA A 371 15.39 -0.82 1.17
CA ALA A 371 15.06 -2.20 0.83
C ALA A 371 13.85 -2.29 -0.12
N PHE A 372 12.82 -1.47 0.09
CA PHE A 372 11.50 -1.60 -0.58
C PHE A 372 10.85 -0.28 -1.01
N TYR A 373 11.22 0.83 -0.36
CA TYR A 373 10.67 2.17 -0.55
C TYR A 373 11.80 3.18 -0.88
N PRO A 374 12.60 2.95 -1.93
CA PRO A 374 13.73 3.83 -2.26
C PRO A 374 13.29 5.20 -2.81
N ALA A 375 11.99 5.41 -3.01
CA ALA A 375 11.37 6.70 -3.25
C ALA A 375 10.09 6.85 -2.43
N ASP A 376 9.97 7.99 -1.75
CA ASP A 376 8.73 8.38 -1.09
C ASP A 376 7.61 8.61 -2.09
N TRP A 377 6.38 8.35 -1.66
CA TRP A 377 5.16 8.51 -2.47
C TRP A 377 4.99 9.92 -3.05
N ASN A 378 5.50 10.96 -2.38
CA ASN A 378 5.46 12.35 -2.85
C ASN A 378 6.59 12.70 -3.84
N ARG A 379 7.61 11.86 -3.97
CA ARG A 379 8.78 12.04 -4.85
C ARG A 379 8.86 10.99 -5.96
N ILE A 380 7.93 10.04 -5.99
CA ILE A 380 7.93 8.93 -6.93
C ILE A 380 7.88 9.39 -8.39
N SER A 381 7.29 10.54 -8.69
CA SER A 381 7.23 11.08 -10.05
C SER A 381 8.60 11.26 -10.69
N GLY A 382 9.65 11.56 -9.90
CA GLY A 382 11.02 11.66 -10.37
C GLY A 382 11.55 10.37 -11.02
N PHE A 383 10.97 9.21 -10.70
CA PHE A 383 11.37 7.93 -11.29
C PHE A 383 10.79 7.70 -12.69
N PHE A 384 9.75 8.44 -13.07
CA PHE A 384 9.04 8.29 -14.34
C PHE A 384 9.51 9.25 -15.43
N HIS A 385 10.21 10.33 -15.06
CA HIS A 385 10.65 11.35 -16.00
C HIS A 385 12.06 11.11 -16.56
N ARG A 386 12.25 11.47 -17.82
CA ARG A 386 13.56 11.49 -18.47
C ARG A 386 14.43 12.59 -17.86
N PRO A 387 15.75 12.40 -17.77
CA PRO A 387 16.64 13.46 -17.34
C PRO A 387 16.63 14.61 -18.37
N LYS A 388 16.49 15.85 -17.88
CA LYS A 388 16.41 17.06 -18.73
C LYS A 388 17.74 17.81 -18.87
N ASN A 389 18.74 17.48 -18.04
CA ASN A 389 20.04 18.13 -18.01
C ASN A 389 21.13 17.15 -17.49
N PRO A 390 22.42 17.51 -17.55
CA PRO A 390 23.51 16.65 -17.09
C PRO A 390 23.42 16.25 -15.61
N ALA A 391 22.97 17.15 -14.73
CA ALA A 391 22.81 16.86 -13.30
C ALA A 391 21.74 15.79 -13.05
N ASN A 392 20.58 15.92 -13.68
CA ASN A 392 19.51 14.92 -13.63
C ASN A 392 19.98 13.58 -14.19
N SER A 393 20.78 13.59 -15.26
CA SER A 393 21.35 12.37 -15.84
C SER A 393 22.30 11.66 -14.87
N LYS A 394 23.14 12.43 -14.15
CA LYS A 394 24.01 11.90 -13.11
C LYS A 394 23.21 11.33 -11.94
N TRP A 395 22.12 12.00 -11.53
CA TRP A 395 21.22 11.51 -10.50
C TRP A 395 20.53 10.20 -10.89
N VAL A 396 19.97 10.09 -12.11
CA VAL A 396 19.35 8.84 -12.60
C VAL A 396 20.36 7.69 -12.56
N LYS A 397 21.58 7.90 -13.09
CA LYS A 397 22.64 6.87 -13.06
C LYS A 397 23.02 6.46 -11.64
N ALA A 398 23.22 7.43 -10.75
CA ALA A 398 23.54 7.15 -9.35
C ALA A 398 22.40 6.39 -8.65
N LYS A 399 21.14 6.75 -8.94
CA LYS A 399 19.98 6.08 -8.36
C LYS A 399 19.85 4.64 -8.87
N LEU A 400 20.02 4.40 -10.16
CA LEU A 400 20.04 3.04 -10.72
C LEU A 400 21.15 2.18 -10.10
N LEU A 401 22.35 2.74 -9.92
CA LEU A 401 23.44 2.05 -9.22
C LEU A 401 23.04 1.71 -7.78
N GLN A 402 22.41 2.64 -7.06
CA GLN A 402 21.91 2.40 -5.71
C GLN A 402 20.86 1.27 -5.67
N LEU A 403 19.92 1.26 -6.62
CA LEU A 403 18.87 0.24 -6.73
C LEU A 403 19.45 -1.15 -7.06
N SER A 404 20.57 -1.22 -7.78
CA SER A 404 21.28 -2.48 -8.02
C SER A 404 21.97 -3.06 -6.78
N GLY A 405 22.15 -2.23 -5.74
CA GLY A 405 22.74 -2.57 -4.44
C GLY A 405 21.72 -3.16 -3.46
N ASP A 406 21.50 -2.56 -2.30
CA ASP A 406 20.75 -3.20 -1.20
C ASP A 406 19.20 -3.20 -1.37
N THR A 407 18.70 -2.85 -2.55
CA THR A 407 17.26 -2.77 -2.82
C THR A 407 16.72 -4.11 -3.30
N TYR A 408 15.71 -4.63 -2.59
CA TYR A 408 14.97 -5.81 -3.00
C TYR A 408 13.87 -5.51 -4.02
N GLY A 409 13.29 -4.31 -3.92
CA GLY A 409 12.28 -3.86 -4.87
C GLY A 409 11.87 -2.40 -4.71
N VAL A 410 11.01 -1.94 -5.61
CA VAL A 410 10.51 -0.57 -5.67
C VAL A 410 8.99 -0.60 -5.67
N HIS A 411 8.37 -0.08 -4.60
CA HIS A 411 6.94 0.20 -4.59
C HIS A 411 6.63 1.46 -5.40
N LEU A 412 5.73 1.36 -6.39
CA LEU A 412 5.45 2.44 -7.33
C LEU A 412 4.36 3.41 -6.88
N TRP A 413 3.61 3.13 -5.81
CA TRP A 413 2.56 4.02 -5.30
C TRP A 413 1.51 4.35 -6.39
N ASN A 414 0.87 3.35 -6.98
CA ASN A 414 0.00 3.49 -8.16
C ASN A 414 -1.12 4.53 -7.99
N LYS A 415 -1.58 4.78 -6.77
CA LYS A 415 -2.54 5.86 -6.49
C LYS A 415 -1.98 7.25 -6.90
N GLN A 416 -0.67 7.42 -6.91
CA GLN A 416 0.08 8.62 -7.27
C GLN A 416 0.68 8.51 -8.67
N SER A 417 1.17 7.32 -9.05
CA SER A 417 1.99 7.15 -10.25
C SER A 417 1.26 6.58 -11.47
N SER A 418 0.06 6.02 -11.33
CA SER A 418 -0.69 5.36 -12.42
C SER A 418 -0.90 6.26 -13.65
N ARG A 419 -1.08 7.57 -13.44
CA ARG A 419 -1.28 8.56 -14.51
C ARG A 419 0.02 9.10 -15.12
N LEU A 420 1.18 8.83 -14.50
CA LEU A 420 2.46 9.36 -14.98
C LEU A 420 2.96 8.52 -16.14
N ARG A 421 3.22 9.12 -17.30
CA ARG A 421 3.84 8.40 -18.42
C ARG A 421 5.25 7.94 -18.03
N ILE A 422 5.61 6.69 -18.39
CA ILE A 422 6.98 6.20 -18.25
C ILE A 422 7.77 6.76 -19.43
N GLU A 423 8.70 7.66 -19.16
CA GLU A 423 9.53 8.26 -20.21
C GLU A 423 10.79 7.42 -20.45
N GLU A 424 11.24 7.37 -21.71
CA GLU A 424 12.49 6.71 -22.08
C GLU A 424 13.69 7.36 -21.35
N GLY A 425 14.59 6.52 -20.84
CA GLY A 425 15.73 6.96 -20.02
C GLY A 425 15.38 7.37 -18.59
N SER A 426 14.12 7.26 -18.17
CA SER A 426 13.74 7.36 -16.75
C SER A 426 14.23 6.15 -15.95
N ILE A 427 14.15 6.23 -14.62
CA ILE A 427 14.52 5.10 -13.75
C ILE A 427 13.60 3.91 -14.03
N ILE A 428 12.27 4.10 -14.04
CA ILE A 428 11.33 3.00 -14.33
C ILE A 428 11.52 2.49 -15.75
N GLY A 429 11.73 3.36 -16.74
CA GLY A 429 12.01 2.95 -18.11
C GLY A 429 13.26 2.05 -18.21
N SER A 430 14.31 2.37 -17.46
CA SER A 430 15.53 1.55 -17.37
C SER A 430 15.25 0.22 -16.67
N LEU A 431 14.52 0.23 -15.55
CA LEU A 431 14.15 -1.01 -14.85
C LEU A 431 13.31 -1.93 -15.73
N ILE A 432 12.39 -1.40 -16.54
CA ILE A 432 11.60 -2.19 -17.50
C ILE A 432 12.51 -2.83 -18.54
N SER A 433 13.38 -2.04 -19.17
CA SER A 433 14.34 -2.56 -20.15
C SER A 433 15.22 -3.67 -19.56
N ASP A 434 15.64 -3.51 -18.30
CA ASP A 434 16.56 -4.44 -17.65
C ASP A 434 15.87 -5.69 -17.11
N HIS A 435 14.57 -5.65 -16.78
CA HIS A 435 13.87 -6.70 -16.02
C HIS A 435 12.70 -7.36 -16.74
N CYS A 436 12.33 -6.90 -17.92
CA CYS A 436 11.25 -7.52 -18.67
C CYS A 436 11.60 -8.94 -19.11
N VAL A 437 10.61 -9.82 -19.07
CA VAL A 437 10.74 -11.24 -19.46
C VAL A 437 9.96 -11.50 -20.75
N LEU A 438 8.85 -10.79 -20.96
CA LEU A 438 7.91 -10.97 -22.07
C LEU A 438 7.95 -9.85 -23.13
N CYS A 439 8.88 -8.90 -23.03
CA CYS A 439 8.82 -7.70 -23.86
C CYS A 439 9.25 -7.93 -25.32
N GLU A 440 8.28 -7.91 -26.23
CA GLU A 440 8.42 -7.29 -27.54
C GLU A 440 7.84 -5.85 -27.49
N GLN A 441 8.71 -4.84 -27.68
CA GLN A 441 8.41 -3.40 -27.82
C GLN A 441 7.74 -2.69 -26.61
N ILE A 442 8.58 -2.14 -25.71
CA ILE A 442 8.22 -1.39 -24.50
C ILE A 442 7.63 0.01 -24.78
N TYR A 443 7.89 0.59 -25.94
CA TYR A 443 7.61 2.01 -26.21
C TYR A 443 6.37 2.30 -27.08
N SER A 444 5.62 1.28 -27.46
CA SER A 444 4.34 1.43 -28.16
C SER A 444 3.17 1.41 -27.17
N SER A 445 2.90 2.56 -26.56
CA SER A 445 1.64 2.87 -25.87
C SER A 445 1.25 4.32 -26.13
#